data_AF-A0A949PDT6-F1
#
_entry.id   AF-A0A949PDT6-F1
#
_cell.length_a   1.000
_cell.length_b   1.000
_cell.length_c   1.000
_cell.angle_alpha   90.00
_cell.angle_beta   90.00
_cell.angle_gamma   90.00
#
_symmetry.space_group_name_H-M   'P 1'
#
loop_
_entity.id
_entity.type
_entity.pdbx_description
1 polymer ?
#
loop_
_entity_poly.entity_id
_entity_poly.type
_entity_poly.pdbx_seq_one_letter_code
_entity_poly.pdbx_strand_id
1 'polypeptide(L)' 'IKAMFFNNPDSAYKILEIEKSATDSEVKKAYRTMVKKYHPDKLQHMDDVYRNGAEEKFRKVQEAYEQLQKERNF' A
#
# COMPACT_ATOMS: atom_id res chain seq x y z
N ILE A 1 -20.51 -9.28 9.97
CA ILE A 1 -19.55 -9.22 11.10
C ILE A 1 -18.15 -9.00 10.53
N LYS A 2 -17.42 -8.02 11.09
CA LYS A 2 -15.98 -7.71 10.94
C LYS A 2 -15.46 -7.16 9.61
N ALA A 3 -15.28 -5.85 9.59
CA ALA A 3 -14.03 -5.16 9.22
C ALA A 3 -14.23 -3.66 9.53
N MET A 4 -14.44 -3.26 10.79
CA MET A 4 -13.33 -2.90 11.69
C MET A 4 -12.25 -2.11 10.95
N PHE A 5 -12.62 -0.87 10.59
CA PHE A 5 -11.78 0.30 10.37
C PHE A 5 -10.88 0.55 11.59
N PHE A 6 -9.90 -0.33 11.82
CA PHE A 6 -8.84 -0.02 12.77
C PHE A 6 -7.66 0.52 11.99
N ASN A 7 -7.26 1.73 12.42
CA ASN A 7 -5.91 2.30 12.31
C ASN A 7 -4.87 1.37 12.97
N ASN A 8 -4.83 0.12 12.50
CA ASN A 8 -3.97 -0.92 13.01
C ASN A 8 -2.79 -1.00 12.05
N PRO A 9 -1.54 -0.95 12.49
CA PRO A 9 -0.35 -1.22 11.67
C PRO A 9 -0.52 -2.46 10.78
N ASP A 10 -1.24 -3.45 11.29
CA ASP A 10 -1.65 -4.69 10.61
C ASP A 10 -2.29 -4.46 9.25
N SER A 11 -3.05 -3.38 9.08
CA SER A 11 -3.65 -3.01 7.80
C SER A 11 -2.58 -2.52 6.83
N ALA A 12 -1.58 -1.76 7.30
CA ALA A 12 -0.48 -1.26 6.49
C ALA A 12 0.40 -2.39 5.94
N TYR A 13 0.76 -3.36 6.79
CA TYR A 13 1.49 -4.57 6.35
C TYR A 13 0.70 -5.36 5.30
N LYS A 14 -0.61 -5.54 5.51
CA LYS A 14 -1.49 -6.21 4.54
C LYS A 14 -1.63 -5.44 3.23
N ILE A 15 -1.72 -4.11 3.28
CA ILE A 15 -1.81 -3.24 2.10
C ILE A 15 -0.53 -3.34 1.27
N LEU A 16 0.63 -3.43 1.92
CA LEU A 16 1.92 -3.62 1.25
C LEU A 16 2.18 -5.09 0.88
N GLU A 17 1.26 -6.01 1.15
CA GLU A 17 1.37 -7.46 0.90
C GLU A 17 2.64 -8.06 1.56
N ILE A 18 2.95 -7.63 2.79
CA ILE A 18 4.10 -8.11 3.57
C ILE A 18 3.68 -8.55 4.98
N GLU A 19 4.53 -9.36 5.59
CA GLU A 19 4.38 -9.76 6.98
C GLU A 19 4.88 -8.67 7.94
N LYS A 20 4.38 -8.67 9.18
CA LYS A 20 4.87 -7.78 10.25
C LYS A 20 6.35 -8.00 10.58
N SER A 21 6.86 -9.20 10.34
CA SER A 21 8.26 -9.57 10.52
C SER A 21 9.18 -8.97 9.44
N ALA A 22 8.63 -8.32 8.41
CA ALA A 22 9.42 -7.70 7.35
C ALA A 22 10.39 -6.64 7.91
N THR A 23 11.60 -6.62 7.40
CA THR A 23 12.61 -5.61 7.66
C THR A 23 12.26 -4.27 6.98
N ASP A 24 12.87 -3.16 7.43
CA ASP A 24 12.59 -1.84 6.84
C ASP A 24 12.94 -1.81 5.34
N SER A 25 13.97 -2.56 4.93
CA SER A 25 14.36 -2.74 3.54
C SER A 25 13.25 -3.43 2.73
N GLU A 26 12.62 -4.46 3.30
CA GLU A 26 11.50 -5.16 2.68
C GLU A 26 10.26 -4.28 2.59
N VAL A 27 9.96 -3.48 3.62
CA VAL A 27 8.88 -2.47 3.57
C VAL A 27 9.12 -1.48 2.42
N LYS A 28 10.33 -0.90 2.33
CA LYS A 28 10.73 0.01 1.25
C LYS A 28 10.65 -0.66 -0.13
N LYS A 29 11.01 -1.94 -0.24
CA LYS A 29 10.94 -2.72 -1.48
C LYS A 29 9.49 -2.99 -1.88
N ALA A 30 8.65 -3.41 -0.94
CA ALA A 30 7.23 -3.68 -1.17
C ALA A 30 6.50 -2.42 -1.64
N TYR A 31 6.72 -1.28 -0.97
CA TYR A 31 6.20 0.00 -1.39
C TYR A 31 6.54 0.33 -2.85
N ARG A 32 7.82 0.22 -3.23
CA ARG A 32 8.25 0.46 -4.63
C ARG A 32 7.58 -0.49 -5.63
N THR A 33 7.39 -1.76 -5.26
CA THR A 33 6.70 -2.75 -6.10
C THR A 33 5.24 -2.38 -6.29
N MET A 34 4.55 -1.99 -5.21
CA MET A 34 3.14 -1.64 -5.24
C MET A 34 2.87 -0.33 -5.99
N VAL A 35 3.70 0.69 -5.77
CA VAL A 35 3.70 1.93 -6.56
C VAL A 35 3.82 1.61 -8.05
N LYS A 36 4.77 0.76 -8.45
CA LYS A 36 4.95 0.35 -9.86
C LYS A 36 3.80 -0.50 -10.41
N LYS A 37 3.01 -1.15 -9.56
CA LYS A 37 1.85 -1.99 -9.94
C LYS A 37 0.61 -1.14 -10.15
N TYR A 38 0.40 -0.15 -9.30
CA TYR A 38 -0.78 0.73 -9.32
C TYR A 38 -0.49 2.12 -9.90
N HIS A 39 0.68 2.33 -10.50
CA HIS A 39 1.03 3.63 -11.10
C HIS A 39 0.06 3.97 -12.24
N PRO A 40 -0.51 5.19 -12.26
CA PRO A 40 -1.49 5.58 -13.28
C PRO A 40 -0.95 5.46 -14.71
N ASP A 41 0.36 5.68 -14.90
CA ASP A 41 1.04 5.53 -16.19
C ASP A 41 0.88 4.12 -16.81
N LYS A 42 0.90 3.06 -15.99
CA LYS A 42 0.71 1.68 -16.49
C LYS A 42 -0.74 1.33 -16.77
N LEU A 43 -1.66 2.19 -16.34
CA LEU A 43 -3.10 1.95 -16.36
C LEU A 43 -3.81 2.91 -17.31
N GLN A 44 -3.07 3.73 -18.07
CA GLN A 44 -3.63 4.67 -19.04
C GLN A 44 -4.54 3.98 -20.07
N HIS A 45 -4.24 2.73 -20.42
CA HIS A 45 -5.00 1.92 -21.38
C HIS A 45 -6.15 1.10 -20.77
N MET A 46 -6.39 1.19 -19.46
CA MET A 46 -7.46 0.46 -18.79
C MET A 46 -8.73 1.31 -18.62
N ASP A 47 -9.88 0.65 -18.48
CA ASP A 47 -11.17 1.32 -18.27
C ASP A 47 -11.19 2.14 -16.97
N ASP A 48 -12.05 3.17 -16.95
CA ASP A 48 -12.16 4.12 -15.83
C ASP A 48 -12.35 3.47 -14.47
N VAL A 49 -13.10 2.37 -14.42
CA VAL A 49 -13.33 1.61 -13.18
C VAL A 49 -12.02 1.05 -12.63
N TYR A 50 -11.16 0.52 -13.50
CA TYR A 50 -9.85 0.00 -13.11
C TYR A 50 -8.90 1.13 -12.70
N ARG A 51 -8.93 2.27 -13.40
CA ARG A 51 -8.10 3.44 -13.07
C ARG A 51 -8.45 3.99 -11.69
N ASN A 52 -9.74 4.18 -11.41
CA ASN A 52 -10.21 4.67 -10.11
C ASN A 52 -9.84 3.70 -8.97
N GLY A 53 -10.04 2.40 -9.17
CA GLY A 53 -9.67 1.39 -8.16
C GLY A 53 -8.17 1.32 -7.91
N ALA A 54 -7.35 1.52 -8.95
CA ALA A 54 -5.90 1.57 -8.79
C ALA A 54 -5.42 2.85 -8.12
N GLU A 55 -6.02 4.00 -8.41
CA GLU A 55 -5.72 5.26 -7.73
C GLU A 55 -6.06 5.19 -6.24
N GLU A 56 -7.17 4.56 -5.88
CA GLU A 56 -7.53 4.29 -4.48
C GLU A 56 -6.50 3.37 -3.81
N LYS A 57 -6.09 2.29 -4.48
CA LYS A 57 -5.05 1.39 -3.97
C LYS A 57 -3.70 2.10 -3.84
N PHE A 58 -3.34 2.95 -4.79
CA PHE A 58 -2.11 3.71 -4.78
C PHE A 58 -2.05 4.63 -3.56
N ARG A 59 -3.13 5.36 -3.27
CA ARG A 59 -3.25 6.19 -2.07
C ARG A 59 -3.10 5.37 -0.79
N LYS A 60 -3.80 4.24 -0.68
CA LYS A 60 -3.68 3.34 0.48
C LYS A 60 -2.26 2.82 0.68
N VAL A 61 -1.55 2.51 -0.41
CA VAL A 61 -0.14 2.06 -0.36
C VAL A 61 0.78 3.17 0.16
N GLN A 62 0.55 4.42 -0.22
CA GLN A 62 1.30 5.57 0.31
C GLN A 62 1.02 5.78 1.80
N GLU A 63 -0.25 5.82 2.20
CA GLU A 63 -0.66 5.97 3.61
C GLU A 63 -0.08 4.85 4.49
N ALA A 64 -0.15 3.60 4.03
CA ALA A 64 0.43 2.46 4.71
C ALA A 64 1.95 2.60 4.91
N TYR A 65 2.67 3.00 3.86
CA TYR A 65 4.10 3.20 3.94
C TYR A 65 4.47 4.35 4.90
N GLU A 66 3.76 5.48 4.83
CA GLU A 66 3.98 6.61 5.75
C GLU A 66 3.69 6.24 7.21
N GLN A 67 2.63 5.47 7.46
CA GLN A 67 2.32 4.98 8.79
C GLN A 67 3.44 4.09 9.33
N LEU A 68 3.89 3.11 8.54
CA LEU A 68 4.98 2.22 8.92
C LEU A 68 6.30 2.97 9.12
N GLN A 69 6.55 3.98 8.31
CA GLN A 69 7.73 4.83 8.45
C GLN A 69 7.70 5.60 9.79
N LYS A 70 6.54 6.15 10.18
CA LYS A 70 6.36 6.84 11.47
C LYS A 70 6.46 5.87 12.66
N GLU A 71 5.88 4.69 12.54
CA GLU A 71 5.85 3.69 13.61
C GLU A 71 7.21 3.05 13.85
N ARG A 72 7.96 2.76 12.77
CA ARG A 72 9.26 2.09 12.83
C ARG A 72 10.44 3.06 12.83
N ASN A 73 10.17 4.34 12.56
CA ASN A 73 11.12 5.45 12.65
C ASN A 73 12.35 5.32 11.73
N PHE A 74 12.13 5.16 10.41
CA PHE A 74 13.19 4.96 9.38
C PHE A 74 13.10 5.86 8.13
#